data_AF-A0A926A369-F1
#
_entry.id   AF-A0A926A369-F1
#
_cell.length_a   1.000
_cell.length_b   1.000
_cell.length_c   1.000
_cell.angle_alpha   90.00
_cell.angle_beta   90.00
_cell.angle_gamma   90.00
#
_symmetry.space_group_name_H-M   'P 1'
#
loop_
_entity.id
_entity.type
_entity.pdbx_description
1 polymer ?
#
loop_
_entity_poly.entity_id
_entity_poly.type
_entity_poly.pdbx_seq_one_letter_code
_entity_poly.pdbx_strand_id
1 'polypeptide(L)'
;MNADVPGAPRSVSVSRVAFYSHLWFGVLFTVVLTVIAISGILLNHKRGLGLMPDVPHEPTAALAASLSIDSLARIALASAATIPGLLEEAGGNDPLKAIDRMDARPRNGFVKVRLRDRAATEFTVDLASGKVLHTGKRGDVFLEKLHSGETFGDGWILLSDAGAIALLITLVSGYWLWLAPKWRSTQRNTSHASTGGEAR
;
A
#
# COMPACT_ATOMS: atom_id res chain seq x y z
N MET A 1 -59.77 11.58 -33.23
CA MET A 1 -59.28 11.98 -31.91
C MET A 1 -58.90 10.71 -31.16
N ASN A 2 -57.65 10.27 -31.26
CA ASN A 2 -57.12 9.18 -30.43
C ASN A 2 -56.21 9.82 -29.39
N ALA A 3 -56.62 9.69 -28.13
CA ALA A 3 -55.92 10.26 -26.99
C ALA A 3 -54.54 9.62 -26.84
N ASP A 4 -53.53 10.48 -26.74
CA ASP A 4 -52.18 10.16 -26.33
C ASP A 4 -52.23 9.55 -24.93
N VAL A 5 -51.79 8.30 -24.77
CA VAL A 5 -51.81 7.60 -23.48
C VAL A 5 -50.62 8.11 -22.65
N PRO A 6 -50.83 8.78 -21.51
CA PRO A 6 -49.73 9.29 -20.70
C PRO A 6 -49.07 8.17 -19.91
N GLY A 7 -47.73 8.09 -20.00
CA GLY A 7 -46.92 7.67 -18.86
C GLY A 7 -46.65 6.19 -18.67
N ALA A 8 -46.19 5.47 -19.70
CA ALA A 8 -45.44 4.24 -19.43
C ALA A 8 -44.16 4.59 -18.63
N PRO A 9 -43.93 4.02 -17.43
CA PRO A 9 -42.74 4.33 -16.65
C PRO A 9 -41.50 3.95 -17.47
N ARG A 10 -40.61 4.93 -17.70
CA ARG A 10 -39.34 4.70 -18.40
C ARG A 10 -38.55 3.67 -17.60
N SER A 11 -38.51 2.41 -18.06
CA SER A 11 -37.72 1.37 -17.41
C SER A 11 -36.27 1.83 -17.35
N VAL A 12 -35.72 2.03 -16.16
CA VAL A 12 -34.34 2.47 -16.00
C VAL A 12 -33.45 1.34 -16.51
N SER A 13 -32.73 1.57 -17.61
CA SER A 13 -31.80 0.58 -18.13
C SER A 13 -30.75 0.29 -17.06
N VAL A 14 -30.58 -0.98 -16.69
CA VAL A 14 -29.54 -1.46 -15.75
C VAL A 14 -28.16 -0.91 -16.12
N SER A 15 -27.90 -0.74 -17.42
CA SER A 15 -26.66 -0.14 -17.94
C SER A 15 -26.47 1.31 -17.54
N ARG A 16 -27.57 2.08 -17.54
CA ARG A 16 -27.57 3.51 -17.21
C ARG A 16 -27.32 3.70 -15.72
N VAL A 17 -27.94 2.87 -14.86
CA VAL A 17 -27.66 2.87 -13.42
C VAL A 17 -26.20 2.52 -13.17
N ALA A 18 -25.70 1.41 -13.75
CA ALA A 18 -24.31 1.00 -13.60
C ALA A 18 -23.31 2.09 -14.04
N PHE A 19 -23.58 2.76 -15.15
CA PHE A 19 -22.75 3.86 -15.65
C PHE A 19 -22.69 5.04 -14.68
N TYR A 20 -23.84 5.54 -14.22
CA TYR A 20 -23.85 6.68 -13.30
C TYR A 20 -23.30 6.31 -11.92
N SER A 21 -23.56 5.10 -11.42
CA SER A 21 -22.93 4.62 -10.20
C SER A 21 -21.41 4.59 -10.33
N HIS A 22 -20.87 4.02 -11.42
CA HIS A 22 -19.43 4.00 -11.68
C HIS A 22 -18.85 5.42 -11.75
N LEU A 23 -19.52 6.33 -12.47
CA LEU A 23 -19.09 7.73 -12.59
C LEU A 23 -18.99 8.41 -11.22
N TRP A 24 -20.04 8.34 -10.40
CA TRP A 24 -20.07 9.02 -9.12
C TRP A 24 -19.17 8.38 -8.08
N PHE A 25 -19.06 7.05 -8.04
CA PHE A 25 -18.07 6.37 -7.19
C PHE A 25 -16.65 6.71 -7.62
N GLY A 26 -16.37 6.71 -8.92
CA GLY A 26 -15.08 7.13 -9.46
C GLY A 26 -14.73 8.54 -9.01
N VAL A 27 -15.61 9.52 -9.20
CA VAL A 27 -15.39 10.91 -8.76
C VAL A 27 -15.19 11.01 -7.24
N LEU A 28 -16.05 10.36 -6.46
CA LEU A 28 -15.98 10.38 -4.99
C LEU A 28 -14.62 9.87 -4.48
N PHE A 29 -14.12 8.78 -5.06
CA PHE A 29 -12.91 8.10 -4.59
C PHE A 29 -11.64 8.45 -5.37
N THR A 30 -11.71 9.28 -6.42
CA THR A 30 -10.55 9.64 -7.26
C THR A 30 -9.37 10.14 -6.44
N VAL A 31 -9.60 11.03 -5.48
CA VAL A 31 -8.53 11.60 -4.65
C VAL A 31 -7.84 10.51 -3.83
N VAL A 32 -8.62 9.68 -3.13
CA VAL A 32 -8.09 8.59 -2.28
C VAL A 32 -7.31 7.58 -3.12
N LEU A 33 -7.88 7.13 -4.24
CA LEU A 33 -7.23 6.16 -5.13
C LEU A 33 -5.96 6.73 -5.77
N THR A 34 -5.95 8.03 -6.09
CA THR A 34 -4.75 8.71 -6.61
C THR A 34 -3.63 8.74 -5.57
N VAL A 35 -3.95 9.08 -4.30
CA VAL A 35 -2.97 9.06 -3.21
C VAL A 35 -2.40 7.66 -3.01
N ILE A 36 -3.25 6.63 -2.97
CA ILE A 36 -2.82 5.22 -2.84
C ILE A 36 -1.94 4.80 -4.02
N ALA A 37 -2.33 5.14 -5.25
CA ALA A 37 -1.57 4.78 -6.45
C ALA A 37 -0.19 5.45 -6.47
N ILE A 38 -0.12 6.77 -6.25
CA ILE A 38 1.14 7.51 -6.26
C ILE A 38 2.05 7.03 -5.12
N SER A 39 1.53 6.92 -3.90
CA SER A 39 2.31 6.43 -2.76
C SER A 39 2.83 5.00 -2.99
N GLY A 40 2.03 4.11 -3.58
CA GLY A 40 2.45 2.76 -3.93
C GLY A 40 3.59 2.75 -4.96
N ILE A 41 3.50 3.59 -5.99
CA ILE A 41 4.59 3.74 -6.98
C ILE A 41 5.88 4.24 -6.30
N LEU A 42 5.79 5.25 -5.44
CA LEU A 42 6.96 5.78 -4.73
C LEU A 42 7.59 4.73 -3.80
N LEU A 43 6.76 3.95 -3.09
CA LEU A 43 7.23 2.89 -2.19
C LEU A 43 7.99 1.78 -2.93
N ASN A 44 7.56 1.43 -4.14
CA ASN A 44 8.29 0.46 -4.98
C ASN A 44 9.68 0.97 -5.41
N HIS A 45 9.87 2.29 -5.50
CA HIS A 45 11.12 2.92 -5.94
C HIS A 45 11.93 3.54 -4.79
N LYS A 46 11.60 3.22 -3.54
CA LYS A 46 12.14 3.89 -2.34
C LYS A 46 13.66 3.91 -2.23
N ARG A 47 14.37 2.91 -2.77
CA ARG A 47 15.84 2.91 -2.80
C ARG A 47 16.39 3.90 -3.83
N GLY A 48 15.85 3.88 -5.04
CA GLY A 48 16.25 4.82 -6.10
C GLY A 48 15.93 6.28 -5.75
N LEU A 49 14.90 6.48 -4.92
CA LEU A 49 14.52 7.80 -4.39
C LEU A 49 15.29 8.22 -3.13
N GLY A 50 16.22 7.39 -2.63
CA GLY A 50 17.00 7.70 -1.41
C GLY A 50 16.18 7.70 -0.11
N LEU A 51 14.96 7.18 -0.12
CA LEU A 51 14.08 7.11 1.05
C LEU A 51 14.42 5.94 1.99
N MET A 52 15.14 4.95 1.46
CA MET A 52 15.69 3.83 2.22
C MET A 52 17.17 3.66 1.89
N PRO A 53 18.08 3.78 2.88
CA PRO A 53 19.49 3.50 2.68
C PRO A 53 19.71 2.06 2.24
N ASP A 54 20.51 1.88 1.19
CA ASP A 54 21.05 0.59 0.79
C ASP A 54 22.46 0.45 1.38
N VAL A 55 22.70 -0.63 2.12
CA VAL A 55 23.97 -0.87 2.81
C VAL A 55 24.54 -2.15 2.22
N PRO A 56 25.45 -2.06 1.23
CA PRO A 56 26.12 -3.22 0.67
C PRO A 56 26.97 -3.87 1.76
N HIS A 57 26.69 -5.13 2.06
CA HIS A 57 27.41 -5.89 3.07
C HIS A 57 27.25 -7.38 2.81
N GLU A 58 28.33 -8.13 3.05
CA GLU A 58 28.39 -9.59 2.96
C GLU A 58 28.59 -10.18 4.36
N PRO A 59 28.00 -11.35 4.68
CA PRO A 59 28.17 -11.98 5.98
C PRO A 59 29.65 -12.16 6.37
N THR A 60 30.01 -11.65 7.55
CA THR A 60 31.37 -11.72 8.10
C THR A 60 31.69 -13.06 8.76
N ALA A 61 30.65 -13.83 9.13
CA ALA A 61 30.76 -15.15 9.76
C ALA A 61 29.51 -16.01 9.46
N ALA A 62 29.55 -17.28 9.89
CA ALA A 62 28.38 -18.16 9.84
C ALA A 62 27.25 -17.62 10.73
N LEU A 63 25.98 -17.85 10.34
CA LEU A 63 24.81 -17.37 11.06
C LEU A 63 24.81 -17.79 12.55
N ALA A 64 25.34 -18.98 12.86
CA ALA A 64 25.46 -19.48 14.23
C ALA A 64 26.35 -18.62 15.15
N ALA A 65 27.24 -17.80 14.57
CA ALA A 65 28.08 -16.86 15.32
C ALA A 65 27.39 -15.51 15.57
N SER A 66 26.10 -15.36 15.23
CA SER A 66 25.37 -14.11 15.45
C SER A 66 25.24 -13.80 16.93
N LEU A 67 25.41 -12.53 17.27
CA LEU A 67 25.10 -11.99 18.59
C LEU A 67 23.61 -12.16 18.89
N SER A 68 23.28 -12.19 20.18
CA SER A 68 21.89 -12.22 20.62
C SER A 68 21.14 -10.96 20.22
N ILE A 69 19.82 -11.07 20.04
CA ILE A 69 18.93 -9.92 19.74
C ILE A 69 19.09 -8.83 20.81
N ASP A 70 19.19 -9.20 22.10
CA ASP A 70 19.41 -8.25 23.20
C ASP A 70 20.75 -7.50 23.04
N SER A 71 21.84 -8.22 22.72
CA SER A 71 23.15 -7.60 22.48
C SER A 71 23.09 -6.60 21.31
N LEU A 72 22.46 -6.99 20.20
CA LEU A 72 22.32 -6.14 19.02
C LEU A 72 21.46 -4.90 19.30
N ALA A 73 20.38 -5.06 20.06
CA ALA A 73 19.55 -3.95 20.53
C ALA A 73 20.35 -2.97 21.40
N ARG A 74 21.11 -3.47 22.37
CA ARG A 74 21.94 -2.63 23.25
C ARG A 74 23.05 -1.90 22.51
N ILE A 75 23.67 -2.54 21.51
CA ILE A 75 24.67 -1.90 20.65
C ILE A 75 24.06 -0.73 19.88
N ALA A 76 22.87 -0.92 19.30
CA ALA A 76 22.16 0.15 18.61
C ALA A 76 21.80 1.30 19.55
N LEU A 77 21.30 1.02 20.75
CA LEU A 77 20.99 2.07 21.74
C LEU A 77 22.25 2.79 22.25
N ALA A 78 23.34 2.07 22.48
CA ALA A 78 24.62 2.69 22.85
C ALA A 78 25.11 3.64 21.75
N SER A 79 24.90 3.27 20.48
CA SER A 79 25.21 4.13 19.32
C SER A 79 24.25 5.31 19.19
N ALA A 80 22.98 5.13 19.55
CA ALA A 80 22.00 6.20 19.61
C ALA A 80 22.29 7.21 20.73
N ALA A 81 22.88 6.78 21.84
CA ALA A 81 23.28 7.64 22.96
C ALA A 81 24.32 8.71 22.55
N THR A 82 25.07 8.48 21.46
CA THR A 82 26.03 9.46 20.95
C THR A 82 25.36 10.57 20.14
N ILE A 83 24.06 10.46 19.84
CA ILE A 83 23.27 11.44 19.08
C ILE A 83 22.42 12.24 20.08
N PRO A 84 22.66 13.55 20.26
CA PRO A 84 21.95 14.36 21.24
C PRO A 84 20.42 14.27 21.12
N GLY A 85 19.75 13.97 22.24
CA GLY A 85 18.28 13.94 22.33
C GLY A 85 17.59 12.72 21.69
N LEU A 86 18.31 11.90 20.91
CA LEU A 86 17.69 10.80 20.14
C LEU A 86 17.07 9.73 21.05
N LEU A 87 17.77 9.31 22.10
CA LEU A 87 17.24 8.30 23.02
C LEU A 87 16.08 8.82 23.84
N GLU A 88 16.12 10.08 24.27
CA GLU A 88 15.00 10.70 24.97
C GLU A 88 13.75 10.71 24.10
N GLU A 89 13.89 11.10 22.82
CA GLU A 89 12.79 11.07 21.85
C GLU A 89 12.29 9.64 21.58
N ALA A 90 13.19 8.66 21.51
CA ALA A 90 12.83 7.27 21.22
C ALA A 90 12.13 6.56 22.39
N GLY A 91 12.28 7.02 23.64
CA GLY A 91 11.70 6.36 24.83
C GLY A 91 12.71 5.87 25.87
N GLY A 92 13.94 6.37 25.82
CA GLY A 92 15.03 6.17 26.78
C GLY A 92 15.98 5.02 26.43
N ASN A 93 16.61 4.46 27.46
CA ASN A 93 17.59 3.37 27.32
C ASN A 93 16.98 1.97 27.36
N ASP A 94 15.66 1.86 27.55
CA ASP A 94 14.95 0.58 27.60
C ASP A 94 14.63 0.11 26.17
N PRO A 95 15.21 -1.03 25.69
CA PRO A 95 14.95 -1.55 24.36
C PRO A 95 13.47 -1.72 24.03
N LEU A 96 12.63 -2.11 24.99
CA LEU A 96 11.20 -2.35 24.75
C LEU A 96 10.42 -1.05 24.49
N LYS A 97 10.93 0.08 24.99
CA LYS A 97 10.34 1.41 24.78
C LYS A 97 10.96 2.11 23.58
N ALA A 98 12.28 2.00 23.43
CA ALA A 98 13.07 2.75 22.47
C ALA A 98 13.04 2.18 21.04
N ILE A 99 12.89 0.87 20.89
CA ILE A 99 12.96 0.20 19.59
C ILE A 99 11.55 -0.01 19.05
N ASP A 100 11.31 0.48 17.83
CA ASP A 100 10.09 0.24 17.07
C ASP A 100 10.09 -1.17 16.46
N ARG A 101 11.19 -1.52 15.76
CA ARG A 101 11.35 -2.83 15.12
C ARG A 101 12.81 -3.21 14.89
N MET A 102 13.07 -4.51 14.81
CA MET A 102 14.34 -5.08 14.36
C MET A 102 14.10 -5.96 13.12
N ASP A 103 14.72 -5.62 12.00
CA ASP A 103 14.63 -6.36 10.72
C ASP A 103 15.97 -7.09 10.47
N ALA A 104 16.01 -8.38 10.80
CA ALA A 104 17.20 -9.21 10.62
C ALA A 104 17.31 -9.70 9.16
N ARG A 105 18.47 -9.50 8.55
CA ARG A 105 18.76 -9.90 7.16
C ARG A 105 19.96 -10.85 7.12
N PRO A 106 19.79 -12.13 7.51
CA PRO A 106 20.87 -13.12 7.51
C PRO A 106 21.63 -13.19 6.19
N ARG A 107 20.92 -13.10 5.06
CA ARG A 107 21.51 -13.09 3.72
C ARG A 107 22.57 -12.00 3.52
N ASN A 108 22.41 -10.86 4.18
CA ASN A 108 23.33 -9.72 4.11
C ASN A 108 24.24 -9.61 5.35
N GLY A 109 24.08 -10.48 6.34
CA GLY A 109 24.91 -10.48 7.56
C GLY A 109 24.63 -9.36 8.56
N PHE A 110 23.49 -8.66 8.48
CA PHE A 110 23.18 -7.56 9.41
C PHE A 110 21.74 -7.57 9.91
N VAL A 111 21.48 -6.81 10.97
CA VAL A 111 20.15 -6.43 11.45
C VAL A 111 19.97 -4.93 11.37
N LYS A 112 18.76 -4.48 11.01
CA LYS A 112 18.35 -3.07 11.06
C LYS A 112 17.53 -2.84 12.32
N VAL A 113 18.03 -2.02 13.24
CA VAL A 113 17.36 -1.63 14.48
C VAL A 113 16.78 -0.23 14.29
N ARG A 114 15.45 -0.12 14.27
CA ARG A 114 14.74 1.14 14.11
C ARG A 114 14.25 1.63 15.47
N LEU A 115 14.50 2.89 15.75
CA LEU A 115 14.03 3.55 16.95
C LEU A 115 12.60 4.09 16.79
N ARG A 116 11.93 4.31 17.92
CA ARG A 116 10.59 4.90 18.02
C ARG A 116 10.62 6.44 18.06
N ASP A 117 11.65 7.05 17.45
CA ASP A 117 11.74 8.49 17.25
C ASP A 117 10.91 8.94 16.04
N ARG A 118 10.64 10.26 15.91
CA ARG A 118 9.83 10.78 14.80
C ARG A 118 10.49 10.60 13.44
N ALA A 119 11.82 10.59 13.39
CA ALA A 119 12.58 10.41 12.16
C ALA A 119 12.79 8.93 11.78
N ALA A 120 12.28 8.00 12.61
CA ALA A 120 12.43 6.56 12.44
C ALA A 120 13.88 6.16 12.15
N THR A 121 14.79 6.67 12.98
CA THR A 121 16.23 6.49 12.84
C THR A 121 16.58 5.00 12.93
N GLU A 122 17.39 4.53 11.97
CA GLU A 122 17.71 3.12 11.77
C GLU A 122 19.24 2.89 11.85
N PHE A 123 19.64 1.96 12.71
CA PHE A 123 21.01 1.49 12.88
C PHE A 123 21.14 0.13 12.21
N THR A 124 22.05 0.02 11.24
CA THR A 124 22.40 -1.26 10.61
C THR A 124 23.61 -1.83 11.34
N VAL A 125 23.44 -2.99 11.97
CA VAL A 125 24.45 -3.62 12.82
C VAL A 125 24.80 -4.99 12.25
N ASP A 126 26.09 -5.26 12.03
CA ASP A 126 26.57 -6.58 11.62
C ASP A 126 26.23 -7.64 12.67
N LEU A 127 25.72 -8.79 12.23
CA LEU A 127 25.16 -9.82 13.10
C LEU A 127 26.22 -10.47 14.00
N ALA A 128 27.45 -10.66 13.51
CA ALA A 128 28.47 -11.43 14.22
C ALA A 128 29.42 -10.55 15.05
N SER A 129 29.88 -9.45 14.48
CA SER A 129 30.83 -8.52 15.10
C SER A 129 30.16 -7.45 15.95
N GLY A 130 28.88 -7.15 15.72
CA GLY A 130 28.19 -6.04 16.36
C GLY A 130 28.64 -4.66 15.87
N LYS A 131 29.41 -4.58 14.77
CA LYS A 131 29.83 -3.31 14.18
C LYS A 131 28.61 -2.56 13.62
N VAL A 132 28.46 -1.28 13.95
CA VAL A 132 27.48 -0.41 13.28
C VAL A 132 28.00 -0.04 11.89
N LEU A 133 27.31 -0.54 10.88
CA LEU A 133 27.64 -0.37 9.47
C LEU A 133 27.08 0.93 8.90
N HIS A 134 25.91 1.35 9.37
CA HIS A 134 25.23 2.54 8.91
C HIS A 134 24.24 3.07 9.95
N THR A 135 24.16 4.38 10.07
CA THR A 135 23.14 5.08 10.87
C THR A 135 22.47 6.12 9.99
N GLY A 136 21.14 6.13 9.94
CA GLY A 136 20.43 7.15 9.17
C GLY A 136 18.93 7.16 9.39
N LYS A 137 18.31 8.24 8.91
CA LYS A 137 16.86 8.43 8.99
C LYS A 137 16.14 7.54 7.98
N ARG A 138 14.89 7.22 8.27
CA ARG A 138 14.07 6.42 7.38
C ARG A 138 12.99 7.27 6.71
N GLY A 139 13.24 7.63 5.45
CA GLY A 139 12.35 8.50 4.66
C GLY A 139 11.10 7.80 4.11
N ASP A 140 11.05 6.47 4.08
CA ASP A 140 9.88 5.73 3.58
C ASP A 140 8.72 5.65 4.59
N VAL A 141 8.94 5.92 5.89
CA VAL A 141 7.93 5.71 6.92
C VAL A 141 6.69 6.58 6.74
N PHE A 142 6.86 7.86 6.40
CA PHE A 142 5.71 8.72 6.15
C PHE A 142 4.89 8.22 4.95
N LEU A 143 5.56 7.78 3.88
CA LEU A 143 4.87 7.22 2.71
C LEU A 143 4.19 5.89 3.03
N GLU A 144 4.81 5.04 3.84
CA GLU A 144 4.22 3.78 4.31
C GLU A 144 2.91 4.07 5.08
N LYS A 145 2.93 5.05 6.00
CA LYS A 145 1.74 5.47 6.78
C LYS A 145 0.66 6.15 5.94
N LEU A 146 1.07 6.96 4.97
CA LEU A 146 0.13 7.63 4.06
C LEU A 146 -0.55 6.61 3.14
N HIS A 147 0.21 5.62 2.65
CA HIS A 147 -0.31 4.56 1.78
C HIS A 147 -1.26 3.62 2.52
N SER A 148 -0.93 3.22 3.74
CA SER A 148 -1.79 2.37 4.56
C SER A 148 -3.04 3.10 5.05
N GLY A 149 -2.95 4.41 5.23
CA GLY A 149 -3.97 5.27 5.81
C GLY A 149 -3.73 5.59 7.29
N GLU A 150 -2.70 5.04 7.92
CA GLU A 150 -2.35 5.27 9.34
C GLU A 150 -2.17 6.76 9.67
N THR A 151 -1.78 7.58 8.68
CA THR A 151 -1.71 9.04 8.82
C THR A 151 -3.04 9.69 9.23
N PHE A 152 -4.18 9.03 9.01
CA PHE A 152 -5.52 9.54 9.32
C PHE A 152 -6.07 9.07 10.68
N GLY A 153 -5.24 8.42 11.52
CA GLY A 153 -5.57 8.08 12.90
C GLY A 153 -6.08 6.66 13.11
N ASP A 154 -6.65 6.37 14.28
CA ASP A 154 -6.94 5.01 14.75
C ASP A 154 -7.97 4.25 13.88
N GLY A 155 -8.85 4.98 13.18
CA GLY A 155 -9.81 4.42 12.23
C GLY A 155 -9.22 4.06 10.87
N TRP A 156 -7.90 4.09 10.70
CA TRP A 156 -7.25 3.92 9.40
C TRP A 156 -7.58 2.60 8.70
N ILE A 157 -7.79 1.51 9.46
CA ILE A 157 -8.15 0.21 8.88
C ILE A 157 -9.49 0.33 8.14
N LEU A 158 -10.50 0.94 8.77
CA LEU A 158 -11.81 1.15 8.15
C LEU A 158 -11.72 2.08 6.94
N LEU A 159 -10.87 3.10 7.00
CA LEU A 159 -10.64 4.01 5.88
C LEU A 159 -9.96 3.28 4.70
N SER A 160 -8.96 2.45 4.99
CA SER A 160 -8.23 1.64 4.01
C SER A 160 -9.16 0.61 3.36
N ASP A 161 -9.95 -0.10 4.15
CA ASP A 161 -10.95 -1.07 3.70
C ASP A 161 -12.02 -0.41 2.82
N ALA A 162 -12.54 0.75 3.22
CA ALA A 162 -13.49 1.51 2.42
C ALA A 162 -12.88 1.90 1.05
N GLY A 163 -11.62 2.36 1.04
CA GLY A 163 -10.88 2.66 -0.18
C GLY A 163 -10.68 1.42 -1.07
N ALA A 164 -10.33 0.28 -0.48
CA ALA A 164 -10.15 -0.99 -1.19
C ALA A 164 -11.46 -1.51 -1.80
N ILE A 165 -12.57 -1.45 -1.05
CA ILE A 165 -13.90 -1.80 -1.54
C ILE A 165 -14.32 -0.87 -2.68
N ALA A 166 -14.09 0.45 -2.54
CA ALA A 166 -14.35 1.41 -3.59
C ALA A 166 -13.55 1.12 -4.86
N LEU A 167 -12.27 0.76 -4.73
CA LEU A 167 -11.42 0.34 -5.84
C LEU A 167 -11.98 -0.91 -6.52
N LEU A 168 -12.34 -1.95 -5.77
CA LEU A 168 -12.93 -3.17 -6.30
C LEU A 168 -14.24 -2.91 -7.05
N ILE A 169 -15.15 -2.12 -6.46
CA ILE A 169 -16.41 -1.72 -7.11
C ILE A 169 -16.11 -1.00 -8.42
N THR A 170 -15.15 -0.06 -8.43
CA THR A 170 -14.77 0.71 -9.62
C THR A 170 -14.18 -0.19 -10.70
N LEU A 171 -13.30 -1.13 -10.34
CA LEU A 171 -12.70 -2.09 -11.27
C LEU A 171 -13.75 -3.03 -11.89
N VAL A 172 -14.61 -3.63 -11.06
CA VAL A 172 -15.66 -4.56 -11.51
C VAL A 172 -16.68 -3.85 -12.38
N SER A 173 -17.17 -2.68 -11.94
CA SER A 173 -18.15 -1.91 -12.72
C SER A 173 -17.55 -1.36 -14.02
N GLY A 174 -16.29 -0.91 -14.01
CA GLY A 174 -15.59 -0.48 -15.22
C GLY A 174 -15.42 -1.62 -16.23
N TYR A 175 -15.02 -2.81 -15.76
CA TYR A 175 -14.89 -4.00 -16.62
C TYR A 175 -16.25 -4.45 -17.18
N TRP A 176 -17.30 -4.42 -16.36
CA TRP A 176 -18.65 -4.73 -16.78
C TRP A 176 -19.15 -3.78 -17.86
N LEU A 177 -18.96 -2.47 -17.71
CA LEU A 177 -19.36 -1.46 -18.69
C LEU A 177 -18.61 -1.62 -20.02
N TRP A 178 -17.37 -2.12 -20.00
CA TRP A 178 -16.62 -2.47 -21.20
C TRP A 178 -17.13 -3.74 -21.89
N LEU A 179 -17.54 -4.76 -21.12
CA LEU A 179 -17.98 -6.05 -21.66
C LEU A 179 -19.45 -6.04 -22.13
N ALA A 180 -20.33 -5.33 -21.43
CA ALA A 180 -21.77 -5.36 -21.68
C ALA A 180 -22.20 -4.96 -23.11
N PRO A 181 -21.61 -3.94 -23.77
CA PRO A 181 -21.92 -3.62 -25.16
C PRO A 181 -21.51 -4.72 -26.14
N LYS A 182 -20.36 -5.36 -25.91
CA LYS A 182 -19.82 -6.43 -26.78
C LYS A 182 -20.73 -7.66 -26.76
N TRP A 183 -21.22 -8.04 -25.59
CA TRP A 183 -22.14 -9.17 -25.46
C TRP A 183 -23.47 -8.91 -26.19
N ARG A 184 -24.06 -7.72 -26.04
CA ARG A 184 -25.33 -7.38 -26.73
C ARG A 184 -25.21 -7.35 -28.25
N SER A 185 -24.06 -6.90 -28.77
CA SER A 185 -23.82 -6.92 -30.23
C SER A 185 -23.79 -8.35 -30.78
N THR A 186 -23.24 -9.29 -30.01
CA THR A 186 -23.17 -10.71 -30.38
C THR A 186 -24.55 -11.35 -30.39
N GLN A 187 -25.37 -11.09 -29.35
CA GLN A 187 -26.74 -11.62 -29.27
C GLN A 187 -27.65 -11.13 -30.40
N ARG A 188 -27.50 -9.85 -30.80
CA ARG A 188 -28.28 -9.27 -31.91
C ARG A 188 -27.90 -9.85 -33.27
N ASN A 189 -26.64 -10.21 -33.47
CA ASN A 189 -26.19 -10.85 -34.70
C ASN A 189 -26.66 -12.32 -34.79
N THR A 190 -26.66 -13.05 -33.68
CA THR A 190 -27.20 -14.42 -33.64
C THR A 190 -28.70 -14.49 -33.84
N SER A 191 -29.48 -13.55 -33.30
CA SER A 191 -30.94 -13.52 -33.48
C SER A 191 -31.37 -13.09 -34.89
N HIS A 192 -30.61 -12.23 -35.56
CA HIS A 192 -30.81 -11.93 -36.99
C HIS A 192 -30.47 -13.13 -37.90
N ALA A 193 -29.43 -13.90 -37.56
CA ALA A 193 -29.07 -15.10 -38.32
C ALA A 193 -30.12 -16.23 -38.20
N SER A 194 -30.73 -16.41 -37.02
CA SER A 194 -31.78 -17.43 -36.82
C SER A 194 -33.09 -17.06 -37.51
N THR A 195 -33.48 -15.78 -37.51
CA THR A 195 -34.73 -15.30 -38.15
C THR A 195 -34.62 -15.16 -39.67
N GLY A 196 -33.41 -14.94 -40.21
CA GLY A 196 -33.18 -14.91 -41.66
C GLY A 196 -33.09 -16.29 -42.33
N GLY A 197 -32.89 -17.37 -41.54
CA GLY A 197 -32.78 -18.74 -42.02
C GLY A 197 -34.11 -19.47 -42.21
N GLU A 198 -35.16 -19.09 -41.48
CA GLU A 198 -36.50 -19.70 -41.59
C GLU A 198 -37.35 -19.11 -42.73
N ALA A 199 -36.91 -18.01 -43.36
CA ALA A 199 -37.64 -17.34 -44.43
C ALA A 199 -37.24 -17.78 -45.86
N ARG A 200 -36.61 -18.95 -46.02
CA ARG A 200 -36.20 -19.50 -47.33
C ARG A 200 -36.79 -20.88 -47.58
#